data_AF-A0A1H1VK16-F1
#
_entry.id   AF-A0A1H1VK16-F1
#
_cell.length_a   1.000
_cell.length_b   1.000
_cell.length_c   1.000
_cell.angle_alpha   90.00
_cell.angle_beta   90.00
_cell.angle_gamma   90.00
#
_symmetry.space_group_name_H-M   'P 1'
#
loop_
_entity.id
_entity.type
_entity.pdbx_description
1 polymer ?
#
loop_
_entity_poly.entity_id
_entity_poly.type
_entity_poly.pdbx_seq_one_letter_code
_entity_poly.pdbx_strand_id
1 'polypeptide(L)' 'MENQTQDKIISTGDDQELNYWSKEFGIAKEELIAVFKQGGTFASAVENYVKNLQYSL' A
#
# COMPACT_ATOMS: atom_id res chain seq x y z
N MET A 1 4.99 0.06 27.25
CA MET A 1 3.81 -0.29 26.43
C MET A 1 4.28 -0.34 24.99
N GLU A 2 4.66 -1.52 24.51
CA GLU A 2 4.90 -1.71 23.09
C GLU A 2 3.58 -2.14 22.47
N ASN A 3 2.80 -1.17 21.98
CA ASN A 3 1.72 -1.47 21.05
C ASN A 3 2.34 -1.49 19.65
N GLN A 4 3.11 -2.54 19.36
CA GLN A 4 3.63 -2.79 18.02
C GLN A 4 2.48 -3.33 17.18
N THR A 5 1.72 -2.45 16.54
CA THR A 5 0.87 -2.85 15.41
C THR A 5 1.82 -3.46 14.38
N GLN A 6 1.80 -4.78 14.27
CA GLN A 6 2.63 -5.48 13.30
C GLN A 6 2.26 -4.98 11.90
N ASP A 7 3.22 -4.38 11.20
CA ASP A 7 2.97 -3.82 9.87
C ASP A 7 2.50 -4.92 8.93
N LYS A 8 1.36 -4.68 8.28
CA LYS A 8 0.68 -5.72 7.51
C LYS A 8 1.33 -5.84 6.13
N ILE A 9 1.73 -7.06 5.78
CA ILE A 9 2.15 -7.38 4.41
C ILE A 9 0.90 -7.52 3.56
N ILE A 10 0.87 -6.81 2.44
CA ILE A 10 -0.19 -6.87 1.44
C ILE A 10 0.09 -8.04 0.49
N SER A 11 -0.86 -8.98 0.39
CA SER A 11 -0.79 -10.02 -0.64
C SER A 11 -1.08 -9.44 -2.01
N THR A 12 -0.11 -9.58 -2.92
CA THR A 12 -0.25 -9.10 -4.30
C THR A 12 -1.04 -10.06 -5.19
N GLY A 13 -1.36 -11.26 -4.69
CA GLY A 13 -2.06 -12.31 -5.44
C GLY A 13 -3.52 -12.52 -5.05
N ASP A 14 -4.02 -11.77 -4.08
CA ASP A 14 -5.41 -11.83 -3.63
C ASP A 14 -6.19 -10.60 -4.12
N ASP A 15 -7.11 -10.82 -5.05
CA ASP A 15 -7.95 -9.77 -5.62
C ASP A 15 -8.84 -9.03 -4.62
N GLN A 16 -9.25 -9.69 -3.53
CA GLN A 16 -10.01 -9.06 -2.46
C GLN A 16 -9.13 -8.14 -1.64
N GLU A 17 -7.90 -8.57 -1.34
CA GLU A 17 -6.93 -7.77 -0.61
C GLU A 17 -6.48 -6.56 -1.45
N LEU A 18 -6.20 -6.74 -2.75
CA LEU A 18 -5.91 -5.64 -3.67
C LEU A 18 -7.06 -4.63 -3.75
N ASN A 19 -8.31 -5.12 -3.79
CA ASN A 19 -9.50 -4.26 -3.77
C ASN A 19 -9.60 -3.44 -2.47
N TYR A 20 -9.32 -4.06 -1.33
CA TYR A 20 -9.34 -3.40 -0.03
C TYR A 20 -8.31 -2.27 0.00
N TRP A 21 -7.04 -2.58 -0.29
CA TRP A 21 -5.96 -1.60 -0.21
C TRP A 21 -6.04 -0.51 -1.28
N SER A 22 -6.53 -0.82 -2.48
CA SER A 22 -6.81 0.19 -3.51
C SER A 22 -7.79 1.26 -2.99
N LYS A 23 -8.82 0.85 -2.25
CA LYS A 23 -9.77 1.78 -1.63
C LYS A 23 -9.16 2.56 -0.47
N GLU A 24 -8.39 1.89 0.40
CA GLU A 24 -7.73 2.54 1.54
C GLU A 24 -6.73 3.62 1.10
N PHE A 25 -5.94 3.35 0.06
CA PHE A 25 -4.95 4.29 -0.47
C PHE A 25 -5.51 5.27 -1.51
N GLY A 26 -6.73 5.04 -2.00
CA GLY A 26 -7.37 5.90 -2.99
C GLY A 26 -6.70 5.90 -4.37
N ILE A 27 -6.05 4.79 -4.75
CA ILE A 27 -5.37 4.60 -6.04
C ILE A 27 -5.91 3.37 -6.77
N ALA A 28 -5.76 3.29 -8.09
CA ALA A 28 -6.17 2.11 -8.85
C ALA A 28 -5.35 0.86 -8.49
N LYS A 29 -5.89 -0.34 -8.76
CA LYS A 29 -5.17 -1.60 -8.48
C LYS A 29 -3.86 -1.69 -9.25
N GLU A 30 -3.85 -1.24 -10.49
CA GLU A 30 -2.67 -1.23 -11.37
C GLU A 30 -1.58 -0.31 -10.80
N GLU A 31 -1.99 0.85 -10.27
CA GLU A 31 -1.09 1.78 -9.58
C GLU A 31 -0.56 1.16 -8.29
N LEU A 32 -1.41 0.50 -7.50
CA LEU A 32 -1.01 -0.21 -6.28
C LEU A 32 0.04 -1.30 -6.57
N ILE A 33 -0.14 -2.08 -7.65
CA ILE A 33 0.86 -3.07 -8.10
C ILE A 33 2.17 -2.39 -8.52
N ALA A 34 2.09 -1.23 -9.17
CA ALA A 34 3.28 -0.46 -9.54
C ALA A 34 4.02 0.09 -8.30
N VAL A 35 3.28 0.48 -7.26
CA VAL A 35 3.84 0.89 -5.96
C VAL A 35 4.56 -0.28 -5.30
N PHE A 36 4.00 -1.50 -5.33
CA PHE A 36 4.67 -2.67 -4.74
C PHE A 36 6.05 -2.95 -5.34
N LYS A 37 6.22 -2.70 -6.64
CA LYS A 37 7.52 -2.86 -7.32
C LYS A 37 8.57 -1.85 -6.87
N GLN A 38 8.16 -0.71 -6.30
CA GLN A 38 9.06 0.40 -5.95
C GLN A 38 9.24 0.55 -4.44
N GLY A 39 8.17 0.38 -3.65
CA GLY A 39 8.13 0.60 -2.21
C GLY A 39 7.95 -0.66 -1.36
N GLY A 40 7.87 -1.84 -1.99
CA GLY A 40 7.61 -3.11 -1.29
C GLY A 40 6.13 -3.32 -0.95
N THR A 41 5.84 -4.37 -0.18
CA THR A 41 4.46 -4.84 0.09
C THR A 41 3.97 -4.55 1.50
N PHE A 42 4.75 -3.83 2.31
CA PHE A 42 4.32 -3.43 3.64
C PHE A 42 3.35 -2.26 3.56
N ALA A 43 2.22 -2.33 4.26
CA ALA A 43 1.16 -1.33 4.20
C ALA A 43 1.68 0.09 4.52
N SER A 44 2.53 0.23 5.54
CA SER A 44 3.09 1.54 5.90
C SER A 44 4.03 2.10 4.82
N ALA A 45 4.84 1.24 4.19
CA ALA A 45 5.76 1.64 3.12
C ALA A 45 5.00 2.07 1.86
N VAL A 46 3.95 1.33 1.52
CA VAL A 46 3.04 1.64 0.41
C VAL A 46 2.32 2.97 0.67
N GLU A 47 1.76 3.16 1.86
CA GLU A 47 1.08 4.40 2.25
C GLU A 47 2.01 5.61 2.13
N ASN A 48 3.24 5.50 2.65
CA ASN A 48 4.23 6.57 2.58
C ASN A 48 4.61 6.88 1.14
N TYR A 49 4.81 5.85 0.31
CA TYR A 49 5.13 6.03 -1.10
C TYR A 49 3.99 6.73 -1.86
N VAL A 50 2.75 6.29 -1.65
CA VAL A 50 1.56 6.91 -2.26
C VAL A 50 1.42 8.38 -1.84
N LYS A 51 1.60 8.69 -0.56
CA LYS A 51 1.58 10.08 -0.06
C LYS A 51 2.67 10.91 -0.73
N ASN A 52 3.90 10.42 -0.83
CA ASN A 52 4.99 11.14 -1.48
C ASN A 52 4.69 11.42 -2.97
N LEU A 53 4.04 10.49 -3.68
CA LEU A 53 3.58 10.73 -5.06
C LEU A 53 2.50 11.83 -5.13
N GLN A 54 1.51 11.79 -4.23
CA GLN A 54 0.38 12.73 -4.23
C GLN A 54 0.80 14.16 -3.85
N TYR A 55 1.77 14.33 -2.96
CA TYR A 55 2.24 15.65 -2.50
C TYR A 55 3.41 16.22 -3.32
N SER A 56 3.89 15.51 -4.34
CA SER A 56 4.97 15.98 -5.23
C SER A 56 4.46 16.68 -6.51
N LEU A 57 3.17 17.02 -6.58
CA LEU A 57 2.52 17.79 -7.65
C LEU A 57 2.21 19.22 -7.16
#